data_AF-A0A1F7PRM5-F1
#
_entry.id   AF-A0A1F7PRM5-F1
#
_cell.length_a   1.000
_cell.length_b   1.000
_cell.length_c   1.000
_cell.angle_alpha   90.00
_cell.angle_beta   90.00
_cell.angle_gamma   90.00
#
_symmetry.space_group_name_H-M   'P 1'
#
loop_
_entity.id
_entity.type
_entity.pdbx_description
1 polymer ?
#
loop_
_entity_poly.entity_id
_entity_poly.type
_entity_poly.pdbx_seq_one_letter_code
_entity_poly.pdbx_strand_id
1 'polypeptide(L)'
;MGGRGAIHSYEIVVHAIQPGFKDWAPYPVVLVELDEQRGQPTEHEALRIVANLVTPDFRPEAEASVAIGRRVRVVFQDLAEDFALPQFVLTDEPPEGRVWRFPG
;
A
#
# COMPACT_ATOMS: atom_id res chain seq x y z
N MET A 1 17.99 -1.86 2.19
CA MET A 1 16.75 -2.47 1.66
C MET A 1 15.80 -1.31 1.38
N GLY A 2 15.25 -1.25 0.18
CA GLY A 2 14.61 -0.07 -0.40
C GLY A 2 13.12 0.08 -0.07
N GLY A 3 12.48 -0.97 0.47
CA GLY A 3 11.07 -0.94 0.86
C GLY A 3 10.13 -0.62 -0.31
N ARG A 4 10.54 -0.99 -1.51
CA ARG A 4 9.79 -0.82 -2.76
C ARG A 4 9.05 -2.11 -3.07
N GLY A 5 7.94 -1.98 -3.78
CA GLY A 5 7.16 -3.14 -4.20
C GLY A 5 6.04 -2.76 -5.14
N ALA A 6 5.17 -3.73 -5.40
CA ALA A 6 3.97 -3.56 -6.18
C ALA A 6 2.74 -3.98 -5.38
N ILE A 7 1.61 -3.30 -5.60
CA ILE A 7 0.33 -3.68 -5.01
C ILE A 7 -0.05 -5.06 -5.58
N HIS A 8 -0.04 -6.09 -4.75
CA HIS A 8 -0.44 -7.45 -5.10
C HIS A 8 -1.96 -7.61 -5.01
N SER A 9 -2.55 -7.03 -3.97
CA SER A 9 -4.00 -6.94 -3.75
C SER A 9 -4.30 -5.66 -2.98
N TYR A 10 -5.55 -5.20 -3.01
CA TYR A 10 -6.01 -4.07 -2.21
C TYR A 10 -7.49 -4.20 -1.87
N GLU A 11 -7.91 -3.48 -0.84
CA GLU A 11 -9.29 -3.29 -0.46
C GLU A 11 -9.56 -1.79 -0.23
N ILE A 12 -10.81 -1.39 -0.41
CA ILE A 12 -11.29 -0.05 -0.08
C ILE A 12 -12.20 -0.17 1.13
N VAL A 13 -11.78 0.40 2.26
CA VAL A 13 -12.55 0.41 3.49
C VAL A 13 -13.57 1.54 3.43
N VAL A 14 -14.80 1.22 3.02
CA VAL A 14 -15.90 2.19 2.89
C VAL A 14 -16.63 2.47 4.21
N HIS A 15 -16.43 1.63 5.23
CA HIS A 15 -17.01 1.81 6.57
C HIS A 15 -15.98 1.49 7.65
N ALA A 16 -15.49 2.53 8.33
CA ALA A 16 -14.49 2.40 9.38
C ALA A 16 -15.13 2.04 10.73
N ILE A 17 -14.74 0.89 11.29
CA ILE A 17 -15.16 0.46 12.64
C ILE A 17 -14.26 1.10 13.71
N GLN A 18 -12.98 1.30 13.39
CA GLN A 18 -11.99 1.89 14.30
C GLN A 18 -12.16 3.42 14.35
N PRO A 19 -12.40 4.04 15.53
CA PRO A 19 -12.65 5.48 15.64
C PRO A 19 -11.56 6.35 15.02
N GLY A 20 -10.28 5.95 15.13
CA GLY A 20 -9.14 6.69 14.59
C GLY A 20 -9.11 6.77 13.05
N PHE A 21 -9.87 5.93 12.36
CA PHE A 21 -9.97 5.90 10.89
C PHE A 21 -11.34 6.37 10.39
N LYS A 22 -12.22 6.86 11.26
CA LYS A 22 -13.58 7.24 10.90
C LYS A 22 -13.62 8.30 9.82
N ASP A 23 -12.78 9.32 9.95
CA ASP A 23 -12.71 10.45 9.02
C ASP A 23 -11.92 10.13 7.74
N TRP A 24 -11.37 8.90 7.64
CA TRP A 24 -10.62 8.46 6.47
C TRP A 24 -11.48 7.71 5.46
N ALA A 25 -12.65 7.20 5.85
CA ALA A 25 -13.47 6.40 4.94
C ALA A 25 -14.02 7.26 3.77
N PRO A 26 -13.89 6.81 2.50
CA PRO A 26 -13.23 5.58 2.05
C PRO A 26 -11.70 5.71 1.98
N TYR A 27 -10.98 4.67 2.43
CA TYR A 27 -9.51 4.62 2.32
C TYR A 27 -9.00 3.25 1.84
N PRO A 28 -7.88 3.22 1.11
CA PRO A 28 -7.27 1.98 0.66
C PRO A 28 -6.38 1.33 1.73
N VAL A 29 -6.48 0.01 1.82
CA VAL A 29 -5.50 -0.87 2.46
C VAL A 29 -4.93 -1.77 1.38
N VAL A 30 -3.60 -1.85 1.30
CA VAL A 30 -2.88 -2.56 0.25
C VAL A 30 -2.07 -3.71 0.83
N LEU A 31 -2.10 -4.85 0.13
CA LEU A 31 -1.13 -5.93 0.29
C LEU A 31 -0.04 -5.71 -0.76
N VAL A 32 1.13 -5.29 -0.32
CA VAL A 32 2.28 -4.99 -1.17
C VAL A 32 3.22 -6.18 -1.18
N GLU A 33 3.58 -6.65 -2.36
CA GLU A 33 4.67 -7.60 -2.56
C GLU A 33 5.97 -6.83 -2.79
N LEU A 34 6.90 -6.98 -1.85
CA LEU A 34 8.17 -6.26 -1.86
C LEU A 34 9.08 -6.79 -2.97
N ASP A 35 9.95 -5.92 -3.49
CA ASP A 35 11.00 -6.33 -4.42
C ASP A 35 12.05 -7.19 -3.70
N GLU A 36 12.25 -6.95 -2.40
CA GLU A 36 13.05 -7.81 -1.55
C GLU A 36 12.44 -9.22 -1.47
N GLN A 37 13.25 -10.23 -1.79
CA GLN A 37 12.89 -11.65 -1.72
C GLN A 37 11.73 -12.09 -2.63
N ARG A 38 11.36 -11.29 -3.65
CA ARG A 38 10.45 -11.75 -4.70
C ARG A 38 11.09 -12.92 -5.46
N GLY A 39 10.35 -14.02 -5.59
CA GLY A 39 10.82 -15.22 -6.26
C GLY A 39 11.94 -15.95 -5.51
N GLN A 40 12.08 -15.71 -4.21
CA GLN A 40 13.09 -16.36 -3.36
C GLN A 40 12.47 -16.90 -2.07
N PRO A 41 12.80 -18.14 -1.64
CA PRO A 41 13.73 -19.06 -2.30
C PRO A 41 13.18 -19.76 -3.56
N THR A 42 11.86 -19.73 -3.80
CA THR A 42 11.22 -20.25 -5.02
C THR A 42 10.42 -19.18 -5.75
N GLU A 43 10.09 -19.43 -7.02
CA GLU A 43 9.35 -18.49 -7.89
C GLU A 43 7.94 -18.11 -7.36
N HIS A 44 7.40 -18.86 -6.41
CA HIS A 44 6.08 -18.62 -5.80
C HIS A 44 6.13 -17.91 -4.45
N GLU A 45 7.34 -17.65 -3.93
CA GLU A 45 7.55 -17.03 -2.64
C GLU A 45 7.90 -15.56 -2.79
N ALA A 46 7.31 -14.73 -1.93
CA ALA A 46 7.63 -13.32 -1.83
C ALA A 46 7.25 -12.79 -0.45
N LEU A 47 7.98 -11.78 0.01
CA LEU A 47 7.61 -11.05 1.20
C LEU A 47 6.45 -10.10 0.89
N ARG A 48 5.37 -10.18 1.67
CA ARG A 48 4.21 -9.29 1.52
C ARG A 48 3.87 -8.58 2.82
N ILE A 49 3.52 -7.30 2.71
CA ILE A 49 3.16 -6.43 3.85
C ILE A 49 1.80 -5.80 3.59
N VAL A 50 0.95 -5.80 4.61
CA VAL A 50 -0.33 -5.07 4.61
C VAL A 50 -0.15 -3.73 5.31
N ALA A 51 -0.48 -2.64 4.64
CA ALA A 51 -0.52 -1.30 5.24
C ALA A 51 -1.45 -0.37 4.45
N ASN A 52 -1.71 0.82 4.98
CA ASN A 52 -2.45 1.85 4.26
C ASN A 52 -1.66 2.39 3.07
N LEU A 53 -2.38 2.71 1.99
CA LEU A 53 -1.84 3.52 0.90
C LEU A 53 -2.26 4.98 1.13
N VAL A 54 -1.25 5.84 1.20
CA VAL A 54 -1.42 7.25 1.53
C VAL A 54 -0.74 8.14 0.51
N THR A 55 -1.14 9.40 0.53
CA THR A 55 -0.43 10.50 -0.11
C THR A 55 0.85 10.87 0.67
N PRO A 56 1.76 11.67 0.09
CA PRO A 56 2.97 12.12 0.79
C PRO A 56 2.73 12.90 2.09
N ASP A 57 1.54 13.49 2.27
CA ASP A 57 1.10 14.19 3.48
C ASP A 57 0.29 13.30 4.45
N PHE A 58 0.36 11.97 4.29
CA PHE A 58 -0.29 10.97 5.14
C PHE A 58 -1.81 11.09 5.21
N ARG A 59 -2.44 11.42 4.08
CA ARG A 59 -3.88 11.30 3.88
C ARG A 59 -4.19 10.02 3.10
N PRO A 60 -5.40 9.45 3.23
CA PRO A 60 -5.82 8.35 2.36
C PRO A 60 -5.57 8.67 0.89
N GLU A 61 -4.95 7.74 0.17
CA GLU A 61 -4.85 7.87 -1.29
C GLU A 61 -6.23 7.75 -1.93
N ALA A 62 -6.44 8.45 -3.05
CA ALA A 62 -7.71 8.40 -3.76
C ALA A 62 -7.95 7.01 -4.34
N GLU A 63 -9.16 6.45 -4.15
CA GLU A 63 -9.54 5.14 -4.69
C GLU A 63 -9.24 5.00 -6.19
N ALA A 64 -9.48 6.07 -6.96
CA ALA A 64 -9.22 6.10 -8.41
C ALA A 64 -7.75 5.91 -8.79
N SER A 65 -6.82 6.18 -7.87
CA SER A 65 -5.37 6.02 -8.04
C SER A 65 -4.89 4.60 -7.73
N VAL A 66 -5.70 3.79 -7.02
CA VAL A 66 -5.30 2.47 -6.51
C VAL A 66 -5.58 1.38 -7.54
N ALA A 67 -4.55 0.56 -7.81
CA ALA A 67 -4.68 -0.59 -8.69
C ALA A 67 -3.59 -1.63 -8.37
N ILE A 68 -3.94 -2.91 -8.55
CA ILE A 68 -2.96 -4.01 -8.59
C ILE A 68 -1.90 -3.68 -9.65
N GLY A 69 -0.64 -3.98 -9.34
CA GLY A 69 0.52 -3.73 -10.19
C GLY A 69 1.13 -2.33 -10.05
N ARG A 70 0.43 -1.35 -9.45
CA ARG A 70 1.04 -0.02 -9.19
C ARG A 70 2.23 -0.14 -8.26
N ARG A 71 3.25 0.66 -8.54
CA ARG A 71 4.51 0.72 -7.79
C ARG A 71 4.37 1.62 -6.58
N VAL A 72 4.95 1.18 -5.48
CA VAL A 72 4.90 1.87 -4.19
C VAL A 72 6.26 1.83 -3.51
N ARG A 73 6.45 2.73 -2.55
CA ARG A 73 7.55 2.69 -1.61
C ARG A 73 7.06 2.91 -0.19
N VAL A 74 7.75 2.32 0.76
CA VAL A 74 7.47 2.53 2.19
C VAL A 74 7.75 3.98 2.58
N VAL A 75 6.90 4.49 3.46
CA VAL A 75 7.08 5.72 4.25
C VAL A 75 6.75 5.41 5.69
N PHE A 76 7.30 6.19 6.62
CA PHE A 76 7.06 6.03 8.04
C PHE A 76 6.34 7.28 8.54
N GLN A 77 5.16 7.10 9.13
CA GLN A 77 4.43 8.18 9.78
C GLN A 77 4.73 8.14 11.27
N ASP A 78 5.34 9.20 11.80
CA ASP A 78 5.53 9.36 13.24
C ASP A 78 4.18 9.65 13.90
N LEU A 79 3.75 8.77 14.81
CA LEU A 79 2.50 8.92 15.56
C LEU A 79 2.75 9.29 17.03
N ALA A 80 3.96 9.01 17.52
CA ALA A 80 4.49 9.45 18.81
C ALA A 80 6.03 9.51 18.74
N GLU A 81 6.68 10.07 19.76
CA GLU A 81 8.15 10.24 19.82
C GLU A 81 8.93 8.93 19.55
N ASP A 82 8.44 7.81 20.08
CA ASP A 82 9.09 6.49 19.95
C ASP A 82 8.31 5.51 19.06
N PHE A 83 7.36 6.00 18.25
CA PHE A 83 6.50 5.12 17.44
C PHE A 83 6.21 5.68 16.06
N ALA A 84 6.67 4.96 15.03
CA ALA A 84 6.40 5.23 13.63
C ALA A 84 5.65 4.07 12.97
N LEU A 85 4.59 4.39 12.23
CA LEU A 85 3.79 3.42 11.49
C LEU A 85 4.28 3.34 10.03
N PRO A 86 4.69 2.16 9.53
CA PRO A 86 5.00 1.98 8.12
C PRO A 86 3.71 2.02 7.28
N GLN A 87 3.75 2.79 6.20
CA GLN A 87 2.71 2.93 5.19
C GLN A 87 3.33 2.95 3.80
N PHE A 88 2.50 2.99 2.76
CA PHE A 88 2.98 3.08 1.38
C PHE A 88 2.52 4.37 0.71
N VAL A 89 3.36 4.91 -0.17
CA VAL A 89 2.98 5.95 -1.15
C VAL A 89 3.20 5.40 -2.56
N LEU A 90 2.39 5.86 -3.51
CA LEU A 90 2.60 5.58 -4.93
C LEU A 90 3.94 6.16 -5.41
N THR A 91 4.57 5.51 -6.39
CA THR A 91 5.71 6.06 -7.13
C THR A 91 5.35 6.25 -8.60
N ASP A 92 6.20 6.97 -9.32
CA ASP A 92 6.10 7.17 -10.77
C ASP A 92 6.75 6.03 -11.57
N GLU A 93 7.18 4.95 -10.91
CA GLU A 93 7.76 3.79 -11.58
C GLU A 93 6.70 3.08 -12.45
N PRO A 94 7.10 2.52 -13.62
CA PRO A 94 6.21 1.72 -14.44
C PRO A 94 5.57 0.57 -13.64
N PRO A 95 4.27 0.27 -13.83
CA PRO A 95 3.61 -0.82 -13.13
C PRO A 95 4.28 -2.18 -13.36
N GLU A 96 4.19 -3.03 -12.33
CA GLU A 96 4.62 -4.42 -12.40
C GLU A 96 3.43 -5.30 -12.86
N GLY A 97 3.61 -6.00 -13.97
CA GLY A 97 2.59 -6.90 -14.52
C GLY A 97 1.30 -6.18 -14.97
N ARG A 98 0.15 -6.86 -14.82
CA ARG A 98 -1.14 -6.33 -15.28
C ARG A 98 -1.70 -5.32 -14.28
N VAL A 99 -1.90 -4.09 -14.74
CA VAL A 99 -2.67 -3.09 -13.98
C VAL A 99 -4.14 -3.49 -13.95
N TRP A 100 -4.69 -3.63 -12.74
CA TRP A 100 -6.11 -3.93 -12.56
C TRP A 100 -6.69 -3.14 -11.40
N ARG A 101 -7.86 -2.54 -11.63
CA ARG A 101 -8.69 -1.91 -10.61
C ARG A 101 -10.11 -2.47 -10.66
N PHE A 102 -10.82 -2.43 -9.54
CA PHE A 102 -12.22 -2.73 -9.50
C PHE A 102 -12.96 -1.68 -10.34
N PRO A 103 -13.80 -2.09 -11.30
CA PRO A 103 -14.68 -1.17 -12.00
C PRO A 103 -15.77 -0.73 -11.00
N GLY A 104 -15.58 0.46 -10.44
CA GLY A 104 -16.62 1.15 -9.66
C GLY A 104 -17.83 1.55 -10.51
#